data_AF-A0A835RJR5-F1
#
_entry.id   AF-A0A835RJR5-F1
#
_cell.length_a   1.000
_cell.length_b   1.000
_cell.length_c   1.000
_cell.angle_alpha   90.00
_cell.angle_beta   90.00
_cell.angle_gamma   90.00
#
_symmetry.space_group_name_H-M   'P 1'
#
loop_
_entity.id
_entity.type
_entity.pdbx_description
1 polymer ?
#
loop_
_entity_poly.entity_id
_entity_poly.type
_entity_poly.pdbx_seq_one_letter_code
_entity_poly.pdbx_strand_id
1 'polypeptide(L)'
;MNHGTRWLNHLSKLSSANIPSGLIEKGQNRVIDASLTMIRERAKLKGELLRALGGVKASATLLGVPLGHNSSFLQGPAFAPPRIREAIWCGSTNSSTEEGKELNDPRILADVGDVPIQEIRDCGVDDHRLMNIISDSVKLVIEE
;
A
#
# COMPACT_ATOMS: atom_id res chain seq x y z
N MET A 1 1.22 13.24 -15.92
CA MET A 1 -0.22 13.58 -15.80
C MET A 1 -0.42 14.29 -14.47
N ASN A 2 -1.09 15.44 -14.50
CA ASN A 2 -1.06 16.46 -13.45
C ASN A 2 -2.11 16.16 -12.35
N HIS A 3 -1.92 15.08 -11.57
CA HIS A 3 -2.89 14.67 -10.55
C HIS A 3 -3.03 15.70 -9.40
N GLY A 4 -1.98 16.48 -9.13
CA GLY A 4 -1.96 17.50 -8.07
C GLY A 4 -2.87 18.71 -8.32
N THR A 5 -3.21 19.05 -9.57
CA THR A 5 -4.13 20.17 -9.86
C THR A 5 -5.59 19.76 -9.88
N ARG A 6 -5.87 18.45 -9.99
CA ARG A 6 -7.23 17.93 -10.10
C ARG A 6 -8.00 18.02 -8.77
N TRP A 7 -7.33 17.75 -7.65
CA TRP A 7 -7.93 17.83 -6.31
C TRP A 7 -8.15 19.29 -5.85
N LEU A 8 -7.22 20.21 -6.15
CA LEU A 8 -7.39 21.65 -5.85
C LEU A 8 -8.61 22.22 -6.55
N ASN A 9 -8.80 21.85 -7.83
CA ASN A 9 -10.01 22.20 -8.58
C ASN A 9 -11.25 21.52 -8.01
N HIS A 10 -11.13 20.31 -7.45
CA HIS A 10 -12.24 19.61 -6.82
C HIS A 10 -12.66 20.27 -5.51
N LEU A 11 -11.73 20.62 -4.62
CA LEU A 11 -12.01 21.37 -3.39
C LEU A 11 -12.58 22.76 -3.68
N SER A 12 -12.04 23.48 -4.66
CA SER A 12 -12.59 24.75 -5.12
C SER A 12 -14.06 24.59 -5.53
N LYS A 13 -14.41 23.54 -6.28
CA LYS A 13 -15.79 23.22 -6.64
C LYS A 13 -16.64 22.85 -5.42
N LEU A 14 -16.13 22.05 -4.50
CA LEU A 14 -16.85 21.64 -3.29
C LEU A 14 -17.14 22.83 -2.37
N SER A 15 -16.18 23.75 -2.24
CA SER A 15 -16.34 25.02 -1.52
C SER A 15 -17.36 25.93 -2.21
N SER A 16 -17.30 26.05 -3.54
CA SER A 16 -18.30 26.82 -4.31
C SER A 16 -19.71 26.22 -4.24
N ALA A 17 -19.82 24.91 -4.01
CA ALA A 17 -21.09 24.18 -3.86
C ALA A 17 -21.58 24.09 -2.40
N ASN A 18 -20.88 24.73 -1.45
CA ASN A 18 -21.25 24.78 -0.02
C ASN A 18 -21.40 23.39 0.63
N ILE A 19 -20.60 22.40 0.21
CA ILE A 19 -20.67 21.04 0.74
C ILE A 19 -20.18 21.02 2.19
N PRO A 20 -20.91 20.37 3.13
CA PRO A 20 -20.48 20.26 4.52
C PRO A 20 -19.13 19.54 4.65
N SER A 21 -18.19 20.12 5.38
CA SER A 21 -16.87 19.53 5.65
C SER A 21 -16.95 18.14 6.28
N GLY A 22 -17.90 17.93 7.19
CA GLY A 22 -18.11 16.62 7.83
C GLY A 22 -18.54 15.50 6.87
N LEU A 23 -19.13 15.83 5.71
CA LEU A 23 -19.45 14.84 4.67
C LEU A 23 -18.17 14.34 3.99
N ILE A 24 -17.26 15.26 3.67
CA ILE A 24 -15.96 14.95 3.05
C ILE A 24 -15.12 14.12 4.02
N GLU A 25 -15.01 14.55 5.27
CA GLU A 25 -14.25 13.84 6.30
C GLU A 25 -14.77 12.41 6.51
N LYS A 26 -16.09 12.22 6.58
CA LYS A 26 -16.70 10.88 6.67
C LYS A 26 -16.37 10.02 5.45
N GLY A 27 -16.32 10.61 4.26
CA GLY A 27 -15.89 9.95 3.03
C GLY A 27 -14.43 9.49 3.11
N GLN A 28 -13.52 10.40 3.49
CA GLN A 28 -12.11 10.11 3.68
C GLN A 28 -11.91 8.96 4.67
N ASN A 29 -12.56 9.01 5.84
CA ASN A 29 -12.45 7.99 6.88
C ASN A 29 -12.83 6.61 6.33
N ARG A 30 -13.95 6.50 5.61
CA ARG A 30 -14.39 5.23 5.02
C ARG A 30 -13.42 4.67 3.98
N VAL A 31 -12.83 5.54 3.15
CA VAL A 31 -11.82 5.13 2.16
C VAL A 31 -10.57 4.61 2.89
N ILE A 32 -10.11 5.32 3.92
CA ILE A 32 -8.95 4.94 4.73
C ILE A 32 -9.21 3.61 5.46
N ASP A 33 -10.38 3.46 6.09
CA ASP A 33 -10.75 2.25 6.82
C ASP A 33 -10.79 1.02 5.90
N ALA A 34 -11.37 1.16 4.70
CA ALA A 34 -11.39 0.10 3.71
C ALA A 34 -9.96 -0.25 3.24
N SER A 35 -9.12 0.76 3.05
CA SER A 35 -7.72 0.61 2.65
C SER A 35 -6.91 -0.19 3.68
N LEU A 36 -7.01 0.19 4.96
CA LEU A 36 -6.36 -0.50 6.06
C LEU A 36 -6.92 -1.91 6.28
N THR A 37 -8.23 -2.09 6.09
CA THR A 37 -8.88 -3.41 6.21
C THR A 37 -8.34 -4.37 5.15
N MET A 38 -8.17 -3.92 3.90
CA MET A 38 -7.60 -4.76 2.85
C MET A 38 -6.19 -5.26 3.20
N ILE A 39 -5.35 -4.40 3.76
CA ILE A 39 -4.00 -4.79 4.22
C ILE A 39 -4.09 -5.74 5.42
N ARG A 40 -4.93 -5.43 6.41
CA ARG A 40 -5.13 -6.27 7.61
C ARG A 40 -5.56 -7.70 7.24
N GLU A 41 -6.60 -7.85 6.44
CA GLU A 41 -7.12 -9.18 6.08
C GLU A 41 -6.09 -10.01 5.29
N ARG A 42 -5.29 -9.35 4.44
CA ARG A 42 -4.18 -10.02 3.74
C ARG A 42 -3.06 -10.40 4.69
N ALA A 43 -2.65 -9.49 5.58
CA ALA A 43 -1.61 -9.74 6.58
C ALA A 43 -2.01 -10.91 7.49
N LYS A 44 -3.24 -10.90 8.01
CA LYS A 44 -3.80 -11.96 8.83
C LYS A 44 -3.80 -13.31 8.14
N LEU A 45 -4.27 -13.38 6.89
CA LEU A 45 -4.26 -14.62 6.09
C LEU A 45 -2.83 -15.17 5.94
N LYS A 46 -1.85 -14.31 5.66
CA LYS A 46 -0.45 -14.72 5.54
C LYS A 46 0.13 -15.14 6.89
N GLY A 47 -0.14 -14.42 7.97
CA GLY A 47 0.27 -14.76 9.32
C GLY A 47 -0.28 -16.11 9.80
N GLU A 48 -1.56 -16.38 9.55
CA GLU A 48 -2.18 -17.68 9.85
C GLU A 48 -1.55 -18.83 9.06
N LEU A 49 -1.28 -18.62 7.77
CA LEU A 49 -0.57 -19.60 6.94
C LEU A 49 0.84 -19.90 7.48
N LEU A 50 1.59 -18.86 7.86
CA LEU A 50 2.94 -19.00 8.42
C LEU A 50 2.94 -19.76 9.75
N ARG A 51 1.99 -19.44 10.63
CA ARG A 51 1.80 -20.14 11.92
C ARG A 51 1.45 -21.60 11.70
N ALA A 52 0.59 -21.90 10.73
CA ALA A 52 0.19 -23.28 10.41
C ALA A 52 1.34 -24.10 9.82
N LEU A 53 2.18 -23.51 8.97
CA LEU A 53 3.37 -24.16 8.43
C LEU A 53 4.45 -24.41 9.48
N GLY A 54 4.55 -23.53 10.49
CA GLY A 54 5.53 -23.63 11.57
C GLY A 54 6.99 -23.51 11.10
N GLY A 55 7.91 -23.60 12.06
CA GLY A 55 9.36 -23.61 11.77
C GLY A 55 9.94 -22.28 11.28
N VAL A 56 9.20 -21.18 11.39
CA VAL A 56 9.62 -19.84 10.96
C VAL A 56 9.60 -18.89 12.15
N LYS A 57 10.70 -18.15 12.36
CA LYS A 57 10.79 -17.08 13.38
C LYS A 57 10.43 -15.71 12.82
N ALA A 58 10.72 -15.50 11.54
CA ALA A 58 10.41 -14.30 10.78
C ALA A 58 10.27 -14.68 9.30
N SER A 59 9.29 -14.09 8.62
CA SER A 59 9.14 -14.17 7.16
C SER A 59 9.19 -12.75 6.60
N ALA A 60 9.83 -12.57 5.45
CA ALA A 60 9.83 -11.28 4.77
C ALA A 60 8.49 -11.07 4.07
N THR A 61 7.77 -10.00 4.40
CA THR A 61 6.46 -9.71 3.81
C THR A 61 6.52 -8.40 3.03
N LEU A 62 6.22 -8.45 1.74
CA LEU A 62 6.17 -7.29 0.87
C LEU A 62 4.93 -6.44 1.16
N LEU A 63 5.15 -5.15 1.41
CA LEU A 63 4.13 -4.11 1.43
C LEU A 63 4.60 -3.00 0.48
N GLY A 64 3.88 -2.81 -0.62
CA GLY A 64 4.23 -1.74 -1.56
C GLY A 64 3.58 -0.41 -1.20
N VAL A 65 4.35 0.67 -1.37
CA VAL A 65 3.91 2.05 -1.16
C VAL A 65 4.07 2.80 -2.49
N PRO A 66 3.06 2.81 -3.37
CA PRO A 66 3.11 3.46 -4.69
C PRO A 66 3.01 4.99 -4.59
N LEU A 67 4.01 5.62 -3.97
CA LEU A 67 4.11 7.04 -3.72
C LEU A 67 5.28 7.64 -4.51
N GLY A 68 4.99 8.64 -5.33
CA GLY A 68 6.01 9.36 -6.10
C GLY A 68 5.91 10.88 -6.02
N HIS A 69 4.89 11.44 -5.36
CA HIS A 69 4.65 12.88 -5.41
C HIS A 69 5.62 13.72 -4.59
N ASN A 70 6.38 13.10 -3.69
CA ASN A 70 7.46 13.74 -2.94
C ASN A 70 8.80 13.80 -3.70
N SER A 71 8.87 13.23 -4.91
CA SER A 71 10.08 13.30 -5.74
C SER A 71 10.27 14.70 -6.32
N SER A 72 11.51 15.20 -6.33
CA SER A 72 11.87 16.55 -6.79
C SER A 72 12.01 16.71 -8.30
N PHE A 73 12.08 15.60 -9.05
CA PHE A 73 12.26 15.60 -10.51
C PHE A 73 11.19 14.80 -11.24
N LEU A 74 11.20 13.46 -11.10
CA LEU A 74 10.23 12.56 -11.73
C LEU A 74 9.50 11.71 -10.69
N GLN A 75 8.18 11.56 -10.87
CA GLN A 75 7.29 10.81 -9.96
C GLN A 75 7.10 9.33 -10.39
N GLY A 76 7.96 8.85 -11.29
CA GLY A 76 7.95 7.46 -11.79
C GLY A 76 7.99 6.37 -10.72
N PRO A 77 8.62 6.56 -9.54
CA PRO A 77 8.63 5.54 -8.49
C PRO A 77 7.24 5.08 -8.02
N ALA A 78 6.19 5.88 -8.22
CA ALA A 78 4.82 5.48 -7.90
C ALA A 78 4.37 4.21 -8.64
N PHE A 79 4.98 3.88 -9.79
CA PHE A 79 4.65 2.69 -10.60
C PHE A 79 5.55 1.49 -10.30
N ALA A 80 6.51 1.61 -9.39
CA ALA A 80 7.54 0.58 -9.15
C ALA A 80 7.00 -0.71 -8.49
N PRO A 81 6.14 -0.69 -7.45
CA PRO A 81 5.75 -1.90 -6.73
C PRO A 81 5.22 -3.05 -7.63
N PRO A 82 4.27 -2.83 -8.56
CA PRO A 82 3.81 -3.92 -9.43
C PRO A 82 4.92 -4.43 -10.39
N ARG A 83 5.82 -3.56 -10.86
CA ARG A 83 6.93 -3.94 -11.75
C ARG A 83 8.00 -4.76 -11.04
N ILE A 84 8.26 -4.45 -9.77
CA ILE A 84 9.18 -5.24 -8.95
C ILE A 84 8.62 -6.66 -8.76
N ARG A 85 7.31 -6.80 -8.47
CA ARG A 85 6.66 -8.12 -8.33
C ARG A 85 6.70 -8.91 -9.63
N GLU A 86 6.42 -8.26 -10.76
CA GLU A 86 6.53 -8.87 -12.09
C GLU A 86 7.92 -9.46 -12.33
N ALA A 87 8.98 -8.72 -11.97
CA ALA A 87 10.35 -9.17 -12.11
C ALA A 87 10.73 -10.33 -11.16
N ILE A 88 10.24 -10.35 -9.91
CA ILE A 88 10.49 -11.45 -8.95
C ILE A 88 10.00 -12.79 -9.51
N TRP A 89 8.86 -12.78 -10.21
CA TRP A 89 8.20 -13.99 -10.72
C TRP A 89 8.33 -14.18 -12.23
N CYS A 90 9.36 -13.58 -12.83
CA CYS A 90 9.61 -13.70 -14.26
C CYS A 90 9.98 -15.15 -14.63
N GLY A 91 9.42 -15.68 -15.72
CA GLY A 91 9.74 -17.03 -16.20
C GLY A 91 11.18 -17.24 -16.67
N SER A 92 11.98 -16.17 -16.80
CA SER A 92 13.41 -16.25 -17.11
C SER A 92 14.28 -16.56 -15.88
N THR A 93 13.75 -16.43 -14.66
CA THR A 93 14.46 -16.69 -13.41
C THR A 93 13.95 -17.97 -12.76
N ASN A 94 14.75 -18.56 -11.87
CA ASN A 94 14.25 -19.56 -10.93
C ASN A 94 13.75 -18.86 -9.66
N SER A 95 13.20 -19.63 -8.73
CA SER A 95 12.69 -19.15 -7.44
C SER A 95 13.70 -19.28 -6.30
N SER A 96 14.97 -19.55 -6.59
CA SER A 96 16.01 -19.74 -5.56
C SER A 96 16.86 -18.48 -5.42
N THR A 97 17.09 -18.03 -4.19
CA THR A 97 18.05 -16.94 -3.92
C THR A 97 19.49 -17.41 -4.08
N GLU A 98 20.46 -16.48 -4.07
CA GLU A 98 21.89 -16.81 -4.15
C GLU A 98 22.38 -17.73 -3.01
N GLU A 99 21.76 -17.63 -1.82
CA GLU A 99 22.04 -18.51 -0.68
C GLU A 99 21.21 -19.81 -0.71
N GLY A 100 20.42 -20.04 -1.75
CA GLY A 100 19.60 -21.25 -1.91
C GLY A 100 18.29 -21.25 -1.11
N LYS A 101 17.74 -20.10 -0.71
CA LYS A 101 16.40 -20.02 -0.10
C LYS A 101 15.32 -20.08 -1.18
N GLU A 102 14.25 -20.82 -0.93
CA GLU A 102 13.14 -21.00 -1.88
C GLU A 102 12.09 -19.90 -1.71
N LEU A 103 11.94 -19.04 -2.73
CA LEU A 103 10.98 -17.92 -2.71
C LEU A 103 9.52 -18.39 -2.79
N ASN A 104 9.24 -19.56 -3.39
CA ASN A 104 7.88 -20.11 -3.38
C ASN A 104 7.44 -20.58 -1.99
N ASP A 105 8.35 -20.69 -1.03
CA ASP A 105 8.02 -20.98 0.36
C ASP A 105 7.53 -19.69 1.05
N PRO A 106 6.26 -19.64 1.51
CA PRO A 106 5.72 -18.48 2.20
C PRO A 106 6.54 -18.07 3.44
N ARG A 107 7.25 -19.03 4.06
CA ARG A 107 8.14 -18.78 5.22
C ARG A 107 9.34 -17.92 4.88
N ILE A 108 9.72 -17.83 3.60
CA ILE A 108 10.80 -16.98 3.10
C ILE A 108 10.26 -15.64 2.61
N LEU A 109 9.23 -15.67 1.77
CA LEU A 109 8.66 -14.46 1.17
C LEU A 109 7.13 -14.53 1.12
N ALA A 110 6.47 -13.53 1.65
CA ALA A 110 5.04 -13.28 1.53
C ALA A 110 4.77 -11.89 0.94
N ASP A 111 3.53 -11.62 0.56
CA ASP A 111 3.11 -10.34 -0.03
C ASP A 111 1.69 -10.01 0.43
N VAL A 112 1.51 -8.80 0.96
CA VAL A 112 0.21 -8.25 1.39
C VAL A 112 -0.35 -7.21 0.40
N GLY A 113 0.38 -6.93 -0.68
CA GLY A 113 -0.02 -6.00 -1.72
C GLY A 113 0.41 -4.56 -1.43
N ASP A 114 -0.39 -3.61 -1.93
CA ASP A 114 -0.03 -2.19 -1.97
C ASP A 114 -1.01 -1.36 -1.14
N VAL A 115 -0.47 -0.33 -0.49
CA VAL A 115 -1.30 0.73 0.10
C VAL A 115 -1.96 1.52 -1.04
N PRO A 116 -3.28 1.75 -1.04
CA PRO A 116 -3.99 2.47 -2.10
C PRO A 116 -3.77 4.00 -2.01
N ILE A 117 -2.54 4.43 -2.28
CA ILE A 117 -2.07 5.81 -2.13
C ILE A 117 -2.84 6.77 -3.04
N GLN A 118 -3.14 6.36 -4.28
CA GLN A 118 -3.77 7.27 -5.23
C GLN A 118 -5.24 7.52 -4.87
N GLU A 119 -5.93 6.49 -4.38
CA GLU A 119 -7.31 6.55 -3.90
C GLU A 119 -7.42 7.44 -2.65
N ILE A 120 -6.50 7.29 -1.69
CA ILE A 120 -6.46 8.11 -0.49
C ILE A 120 -6.17 9.58 -0.85
N ARG A 121 -5.27 9.85 -1.79
CA ARG A 121 -4.97 11.23 -2.22
C ARG A 121 -6.12 11.85 -3.01
N ASP A 122 -6.84 11.07 -3.83
CA ASP A 122 -7.97 11.56 -4.61
C ASP A 122 -9.13 12.05 -3.73
N CYS A 123 -9.32 11.45 -2.54
CA CYS A 123 -10.30 11.93 -1.55
C CYS A 123 -9.85 13.17 -0.75
N GLY A 124 -8.69 13.76 -1.08
CA GLY A 124 -8.22 15.04 -0.52
C GLY A 124 -7.59 14.92 0.87
N VAL A 125 -7.06 13.75 1.22
CA VAL A 125 -6.28 13.55 2.44
C VAL A 125 -4.92 14.24 2.29
N ASP A 126 -4.52 15.01 3.31
CA ASP A 126 -3.24 15.69 3.35
C ASP A 126 -2.06 14.72 3.57
N ASP A 127 -0.83 15.20 3.30
CA ASP A 127 0.37 14.37 3.38
C ASP A 127 0.68 13.88 4.79
N HIS A 128 0.40 14.66 5.83
CA HIS A 128 0.68 14.23 7.20
C HIS A 128 -0.21 13.03 7.56
N ARG A 129 -1.51 13.12 7.23
CA ARG A 129 -2.45 12.03 7.44
C ARG A 129 -2.14 10.83 6.54
N LEU A 130 -1.72 11.04 5.30
CA LEU A 130 -1.27 9.96 4.40
C LEU A 130 -0.08 9.18 4.97
N MET A 131 0.92 9.87 5.53
CA MET A 131 2.10 9.23 6.13
C MET A 131 1.74 8.42 7.39
N ASN A 132 0.76 8.87 8.17
CA ASN A 132 0.24 8.10 9.30
C ASN A 132 -0.42 6.80 8.83
N ILE A 133 -1.20 6.84 7.75
CA ILE A 133 -1.83 5.63 7.17
C ILE A 133 -0.78 4.62 6.68
N ILE A 134 0.32 5.10 6.09
CA ILE A 134 1.45 4.23 5.71
C ILE A 134 2.05 3.58 6.95
N SER A 135 2.27 4.36 8.01
CA SER A 135 2.79 3.87 9.28
C SER A 135 1.88 2.80 9.91
N ASP A 136 0.57 3.02 9.88
CA ASP A 136 -0.41 2.06 10.40
C ASP A 136 -0.48 0.80 9.53
N SER A 137 -0.34 0.93 8.21
CA SER A 137 -0.26 -0.22 7.29
C SER A 137 0.95 -1.11 7.61
N VAL A 138 2.10 -0.52 7.98
CA VAL A 138 3.29 -1.26 8.41
C VAL A 138 3.05 -1.97 9.74
N LYS A 139 2.43 -1.31 10.72
CA LYS A 139 2.07 -1.93 12.01
C LYS A 139 1.19 -3.15 11.83
N LEU A 140 0.18 -3.06 10.95
CA LEU A 140 -0.70 -4.20 10.64
C LEU A 140 0.06 -5.42 10.11
N VAL A 141 1.15 -5.22 9.35
CA VAL A 141 1.98 -6.33 8.85
C VAL A 141 2.87 -6.92 9.95
N ILE A 142 3.27 -6.11 10.94
CA ILE A 142 4.11 -6.55 12.05
C ILE A 142 3.29 -7.30 13.11
N GLU A 143 2.05 -6.88 13.33
CA GLU A 143 1.18 -7.38 14.41
C GLU A 143 0.44 -8.68 14.06
N GLU A 144 0.20 -8.96 12.77
CA GLU A 144 -0.58 -10.11 12.28
C GLU A 144 0.26 -11.36 11.97
#